data_AF-A0A2C6KCV3-F1
#
_entry.id   AF-A0A2C6KCV3-F1
#
_cell.length_a   1.000
_cell.length_b   1.000
_cell.length_c   1.000
_cell.angle_alpha   90.00
_cell.angle_beta   90.00
_cell.angle_gamma   90.00
#
_symmetry.space_group_name_H-M   'P 1'
#
loop_
_entity.id
_entity.type
_entity.pdbx_description
1 polymer ?
#
loop_
_entity_poly.entity_id
_entity_poly.type
_entity_poly.pdbx_seq_one_letter_code
_entity_poly.pdbx_strand_id
1 'polypeptide(L)'
;MSPFFHVKCRFCSTPPKTHRLFPSHPSFLLHPHRYLSSISSHTSTPFSPPSLSLSSLPSHEGSSTALDDVHAPRNNRHNRHSDGEADTTSTFPFSFYLAAALGIGGALTAASSSSRDSSTRRGSCNEKSFTSISLGSRLFSHKNSYSSTARNRRNFFAWRSPLTAIGGGSAACEERLVELGPGHSFEKGKLYEVTVNSGKDKVLVARLEDGKVYCVGPSCSHYSAPLVKGVLTSRGTVSCPWHDAEFDVKTGKCVNGPSLDAIPSYAVTEKGGIVYARLPETMELTAPSHYTKCKCGRSGKRTEGVETIAIVGGGAAAIAAAETLRTEGYQGRIVLISREHWPPYDRPVLTKNLNAKAENITFRSLATLKEAMDVEVLLDTTVTGIDTSKKVLHLDGKTKKDIKFDKVLLCTGSDARNLDVLPNAKAKGIFTLRDLKDHEALGKFLDEATKYNSELRVAIIGASFVGLELASAMKKKGFQHVTVIGQESVPFERVLGKRVGESLRSLLAEKGVKFCGQAGVTGFTESRGRVTGVELASGDIVQADVVLVGVGAIPSTGFLKKESNPSFAFTTDGGIITDPLLRVPSSPDIYVAGDIASYPYVKTGK
;
A
#
# COMPACT_ATOMS: atom_id res chain seq x y z
N MET A 1 42.66 -32.88 12.91
CA MET A 1 42.15 -34.25 13.15
C MET A 1 41.19 -34.17 14.32
N SER A 2 39.99 -34.73 14.23
CA SER A 2 38.94 -34.55 15.24
C SER A 2 38.23 -35.88 15.53
N PRO A 3 38.14 -36.33 16.80
CA PRO A 3 37.36 -37.50 17.15
C PRO A 3 35.90 -37.11 17.46
N PHE A 4 34.99 -37.33 16.51
CA PHE A 4 33.55 -37.36 16.81
C PHE A 4 33.17 -38.69 17.48
N PHE A 5 32.37 -38.63 18.53
CA PHE A 5 31.66 -39.81 19.08
C PHE A 5 30.18 -39.76 18.71
N HIS A 6 29.73 -40.74 17.92
CA HIS A 6 28.31 -40.98 17.62
C HIS A 6 27.82 -42.24 18.35
N VAL A 7 26.60 -42.21 18.90
CA VAL A 7 25.98 -43.38 19.54
C VAL A 7 24.96 -44.05 18.59
N LYS A 8 25.39 -45.21 18.09
CA LYS A 8 24.70 -46.33 17.42
C LYS A 8 23.18 -46.29 17.16
N CYS A 9 22.89 -46.23 15.86
CA CYS A 9 21.92 -47.04 15.09
C CYS A 9 21.56 -48.45 15.65
N ARG A 10 20.36 -48.96 15.29
CA ARG A 10 20.10 -50.39 15.03
C ARG A 10 19.37 -50.61 13.68
N PHE A 11 19.99 -51.44 12.85
CA PHE A 11 19.56 -52.23 11.66
C PHE A 11 18.16 -52.00 11.05
N CYS A 12 17.95 -51.81 9.73
CA CYS A 12 18.61 -52.27 8.47
C CYS A 12 18.26 -53.69 7.98
N SER A 13 17.69 -53.77 6.77
CA SER A 13 17.89 -54.82 5.75
C SER A 13 17.58 -54.24 4.37
N THR A 14 18.27 -54.68 3.31
CA THR A 14 18.23 -54.09 1.95
C THR A 14 18.18 -55.20 0.85
N PRO A 15 18.48 -54.99 -0.46
CA PRO A 15 17.52 -55.27 -1.53
C PRO A 15 17.96 -56.42 -2.49
N PRO A 16 17.29 -56.58 -3.65
CA PRO A 16 18.06 -56.37 -4.89
C PRO A 16 17.29 -55.62 -6.02
N LYS A 17 17.97 -55.41 -7.17
CA LYS A 17 17.51 -54.65 -8.35
C LYS A 17 17.05 -55.58 -9.49
N THR A 18 16.26 -55.06 -10.45
CA THR A 18 16.45 -55.32 -11.91
C THR A 18 15.59 -54.38 -12.80
N HIS A 19 15.86 -54.35 -14.11
CA HIS A 19 15.19 -53.48 -15.11
C HIS A 19 14.07 -54.20 -15.90
N ARG A 20 13.06 -53.45 -16.41
CA ARG A 20 12.73 -53.34 -17.87
C ARG A 20 11.44 -52.52 -18.18
N LEU A 21 11.60 -51.62 -19.17
CA LEU A 21 10.65 -51.24 -20.25
C LEU A 21 9.29 -50.53 -19.99
N PHE A 22 8.86 -49.79 -21.03
CA PHE A 22 7.62 -49.01 -21.25
C PHE A 22 6.39 -49.92 -21.61
N PRO A 23 5.11 -49.46 -21.79
CA PRO A 23 4.65 -48.08 -22.14
C PRO A 23 3.29 -47.55 -21.58
N SER A 24 2.95 -46.32 -22.00
CA SER A 24 1.60 -45.75 -22.30
C SER A 24 0.56 -45.40 -21.20
N HIS A 25 -0.11 -44.26 -21.42
CA HIS A 25 -1.37 -43.81 -20.79
C HIS A 25 -2.57 -44.71 -21.16
N PRO A 26 -3.66 -44.72 -20.35
CA PRO A 26 -4.77 -43.78 -20.62
C PRO A 26 -5.38 -43.11 -19.37
N SER A 27 -6.24 -42.11 -19.61
CA SER A 27 -6.97 -41.31 -18.62
C SER A 27 -8.14 -42.04 -17.95
N PHE A 28 -8.54 -41.63 -16.74
CA PHE A 28 -9.85 -41.95 -16.18
C PHE A 28 -10.54 -40.74 -15.52
N LEU A 29 -11.82 -40.57 -15.87
CA LEU A 29 -12.78 -39.69 -15.20
C LEU A 29 -13.42 -40.45 -14.03
N LEU A 30 -13.74 -39.77 -12.94
CA LEU A 30 -14.63 -40.28 -11.90
C LEU A 30 -15.67 -39.23 -11.48
N HIS A 31 -16.93 -39.66 -11.43
CA HIS A 31 -18.05 -38.92 -10.85
C HIS A 31 -18.60 -39.70 -9.64
N PRO A 32 -19.28 -39.03 -8.69
CA PRO A 32 -19.43 -39.56 -7.33
C PRO A 32 -20.59 -40.56 -7.18
N HIS A 33 -20.37 -41.58 -6.35
CA HIS A 33 -21.45 -42.45 -5.88
C HIS A 33 -22.29 -41.78 -4.79
N ARG A 34 -23.62 -41.90 -4.91
CA ARG A 34 -24.53 -41.86 -3.75
C ARG A 34 -24.61 -43.26 -3.13
N TYR A 35 -24.83 -43.33 -1.82
CA TYR A 35 -25.61 -44.41 -1.20
C TYR A 35 -26.45 -43.85 -0.04
N LEU A 36 -27.50 -44.58 0.35
CA LEU A 36 -28.59 -44.10 1.21
C LEU A 36 -28.72 -44.89 2.51
N SER A 37 -29.05 -44.16 3.58
CA SER A 37 -29.92 -44.51 4.73
C SER A 37 -29.92 -45.92 5.35
N SER A 38 -29.82 -45.99 6.69
CA SER A 38 -30.86 -46.64 7.52
C SER A 38 -30.74 -46.30 9.01
N ILE A 39 -31.87 -45.93 9.65
CA ILE A 39 -32.32 -46.33 11.01
C ILE A 39 -31.43 -45.92 12.24
N SER A 40 -31.91 -45.50 13.42
CA SER A 40 -33.26 -45.42 14.03
C SER A 40 -33.45 -44.14 14.88
N SER A 41 -34.73 -43.86 15.16
CA SER A 41 -35.30 -42.86 16.07
C SER A 41 -34.71 -42.73 17.49
N HIS A 42 -34.78 -41.52 18.04
CA HIS A 42 -35.59 -41.26 19.26
C HIS A 42 -36.20 -39.84 19.22
N THR A 43 -37.27 -39.62 19.99
CA THR A 43 -38.17 -38.46 19.86
C THR A 43 -38.28 -37.63 21.13
N SER A 44 -38.13 -36.31 21.01
CA SER A 44 -38.78 -35.31 21.88
C SER A 44 -38.89 -33.97 21.14
N THR A 45 -39.94 -33.19 21.44
CA THR A 45 -40.34 -31.98 20.71
C THR A 45 -40.29 -30.74 21.67
N PRO A 46 -40.61 -29.48 21.30
CA PRO A 46 -39.81 -28.34 21.73
C PRO A 46 -40.42 -27.53 22.88
N PHE A 47 -39.60 -26.65 23.50
CA PHE A 47 -40.08 -25.61 24.43
C PHE A 47 -39.35 -24.28 24.25
N SER A 48 -40.15 -23.20 24.20
CA SER A 48 -39.78 -21.78 24.25
C SER A 48 -41.07 -20.93 24.26
N PRO A 49 -41.11 -19.71 24.81
CA PRO A 49 -40.21 -19.05 25.77
C PRO A 49 -40.91 -18.89 27.14
N PRO A 50 -40.51 -17.93 27.99
CA PRO A 50 -41.31 -16.69 28.02
C PRO A 50 -40.49 -15.38 28.10
N SER A 51 -41.14 -14.28 27.78
CA SER A 51 -40.68 -12.89 27.95
C SER A 51 -41.12 -12.28 29.28
N LEU A 52 -40.38 -11.31 29.82
CA LEU A 52 -40.93 -10.18 30.60
C LEU A 52 -39.93 -9.00 30.68
N SER A 53 -40.34 -7.87 31.30
CA SER A 53 -39.79 -6.53 31.03
C SER A 53 -39.71 -5.60 32.26
N LEU A 54 -38.74 -4.67 32.25
CA LEU A 54 -38.65 -3.45 33.11
C LEU A 54 -38.51 -3.73 34.64
N SER A 55 -37.91 -2.90 35.51
CA SER A 55 -37.57 -1.47 35.49
C SER A 55 -36.45 -1.10 36.51
N SER A 56 -36.07 0.20 36.53
CA SER A 56 -35.68 1.04 37.71
C SER A 56 -34.40 0.76 38.53
N LEU A 57 -33.61 1.84 38.72
CA LEU A 57 -32.60 2.05 39.78
C LEU A 57 -33.28 2.39 41.14
N PRO A 58 -32.53 2.41 42.27
CA PRO A 58 -32.05 3.71 42.77
C PRO A 58 -30.60 3.70 43.33
N SER A 59 -30.17 4.83 43.92
CA SER A 59 -28.79 5.18 44.33
C SER A 59 -28.66 5.59 45.81
N HIS A 60 -27.47 5.47 46.41
CA HIS A 60 -26.80 6.33 47.44
C HIS A 60 -25.44 5.64 47.79
N GLU A 61 -24.27 6.30 47.83
CA GLU A 61 -23.68 7.19 48.87
C GLU A 61 -23.36 6.51 50.23
N GLY A 62 -22.16 6.76 50.82
CA GLY A 62 -21.81 6.16 52.13
C GLY A 62 -20.34 6.15 52.66
N SER A 63 -19.53 7.19 52.40
CA SER A 63 -18.32 7.63 53.16
C SER A 63 -17.55 6.74 54.19
N SER A 64 -16.23 6.65 53.97
CA SER A 64 -15.12 6.98 54.93
C SER A 64 -14.50 5.96 55.93
N THR A 65 -13.27 6.32 56.37
CA THR A 65 -12.33 5.69 57.33
C THR A 65 -11.68 4.36 56.90
N ALA A 66 -10.36 4.05 56.99
CA ALA A 66 -9.09 4.66 57.49
C ALA A 66 -8.44 3.86 58.66
N LEU A 67 -7.09 3.91 58.72
CA LEU A 67 -6.19 3.23 59.67
C LEU A 67 -6.06 1.69 59.46
N ASP A 68 -4.92 1.02 59.67
CA ASP A 68 -3.52 1.51 59.78
C ASP A 68 -2.45 0.40 59.55
N ASP A 69 -1.27 0.86 59.13
CA ASP A 69 0.11 0.37 59.42
C ASP A 69 0.73 -1.03 59.11
N VAL A 70 2.03 -0.94 58.79
CA VAL A 70 3.16 -1.83 59.19
C VAL A 70 3.17 -3.32 58.75
N HIS A 71 3.99 -3.66 57.74
CA HIS A 71 5.44 -3.93 57.97
C HIS A 71 6.21 -4.13 56.65
N ALA A 72 7.54 -3.92 56.69
CA ALA A 72 8.50 -4.36 55.68
C ALA A 72 9.77 -4.86 56.39
N PRO A 73 10.53 -5.77 55.77
CA PRO A 73 11.98 -5.72 55.92
C PRO A 73 12.75 -5.82 54.58
N ARG A 74 13.91 -5.16 54.54
CA ARG A 74 14.93 -5.33 53.49
C ARG A 74 15.80 -6.56 53.80
N ASN A 75 16.39 -7.20 52.79
CA ASN A 75 17.86 -7.31 52.78
C ASN A 75 18.51 -7.67 51.43
N ASN A 76 19.81 -7.39 51.36
CA ASN A 76 20.71 -7.52 50.21
C ASN A 76 21.07 -8.98 49.84
N ARG A 77 21.52 -9.20 48.59
CA ARG A 77 22.95 -9.50 48.30
C ARG A 77 23.31 -9.40 46.82
N HIS A 78 24.60 -9.17 46.55
CA HIS A 78 25.20 -9.17 45.21
C HIS A 78 25.45 -10.58 44.69
N ASN A 79 25.61 -10.71 43.37
CA ASN A 79 26.75 -11.45 42.83
C ASN A 79 27.26 -10.78 41.53
N ARG A 80 28.48 -11.12 41.06
CA ARG A 80 29.09 -10.56 39.83
C ARG A 80 29.55 -11.65 38.85
N HIS A 81 29.78 -11.24 37.61
CA HIS A 81 30.57 -11.87 36.54
C HIS A 81 30.23 -13.31 36.11
N SER A 82 29.87 -13.43 34.83
CA SER A 82 30.76 -14.08 33.85
C SER A 82 30.42 -13.58 32.45
N ASP A 83 31.41 -13.10 31.72
CA ASP A 83 31.26 -12.66 30.32
C ASP A 83 31.12 -13.86 29.38
N GLY A 84 30.48 -13.66 28.22
CA GLY A 84 30.32 -14.66 27.18
C GLY A 84 30.13 -14.01 25.81
N GLU A 85 30.99 -14.37 24.86
CA GLU A 85 30.94 -13.86 23.48
C GLU A 85 29.69 -14.37 22.75
N ALA A 86 29.17 -13.56 21.81
CA ALA A 86 27.99 -13.90 21.00
C ALA A 86 28.30 -13.73 19.51
N ASP A 87 27.94 -14.74 18.72
CA ASP A 87 28.28 -14.85 17.30
C ASP A 87 27.81 -13.67 16.43
N THR A 88 28.65 -13.30 15.46
CA THR A 88 28.47 -12.19 14.52
C THR A 88 27.50 -12.51 13.39
N THR A 89 26.25 -12.83 13.74
CA THR A 89 25.15 -12.89 12.76
C THR A 89 24.75 -11.47 12.29
N SER A 90 24.64 -11.29 10.97
CA SER A 90 24.58 -9.97 10.31
C SER A 90 23.23 -9.24 10.48
N THR A 91 23.07 -8.60 11.63
CA THR A 91 21.89 -7.79 11.99
C THR A 91 21.97 -6.36 11.43
N PHE A 92 21.58 -6.19 10.15
CA PHE A 92 21.40 -4.86 9.57
C PHE A 92 20.22 -4.09 10.23
N PRO A 93 20.33 -2.76 10.41
CA PRO A 93 19.39 -2.01 11.23
C PRO A 93 18.04 -1.74 10.55
N PHE A 94 16.97 -2.23 11.17
CA PHE A 94 15.56 -2.10 10.75
C PHE A 94 15.09 -0.65 10.53
N SER A 95 15.79 0.33 11.10
CA SER A 95 15.46 1.76 11.02
C SER A 95 15.49 2.35 9.60
N PHE A 96 16.29 1.79 8.68
CA PHE A 96 16.35 2.27 7.29
C PHE A 96 15.03 2.03 6.53
N TYR A 97 14.39 0.87 6.72
CA TYR A 97 13.12 0.55 6.07
C TYR A 97 11.99 1.50 6.48
N LEU A 98 11.90 1.81 7.78
CA LEU A 98 10.87 2.70 8.31
C LEU A 98 11.07 4.16 7.89
N ALA A 99 12.32 4.63 7.80
CA ALA A 99 12.65 5.97 7.31
C ALA A 99 12.34 6.14 5.82
N ALA A 100 12.48 5.07 5.02
CA ALA A 100 12.09 5.04 3.61
C ALA A 100 10.56 5.04 3.45
N ALA A 101 9.85 4.16 4.17
CA ALA A 101 8.38 4.05 4.10
C ALA A 101 7.64 5.34 4.51
N LEU A 102 8.14 6.03 5.54
CA LEU A 102 7.62 7.34 5.99
C LEU A 102 8.16 8.53 5.14
N GLY A 103 9.05 8.27 4.17
CA GLY A 103 9.63 9.27 3.28
C GLY A 103 10.45 10.36 3.99
N ILE A 104 11.18 10.01 5.07
CA ILE A 104 11.92 10.97 5.91
C ILE A 104 13.42 11.05 5.52
N GLY A 105 13.92 10.11 4.71
CA GLY A 105 15.32 10.06 4.27
C GLY A 105 15.76 11.25 3.40
N GLY A 106 16.49 12.20 3.99
CA GLY A 106 17.30 13.19 3.27
C GLY A 106 18.67 12.63 2.87
N ALA A 107 19.26 13.16 1.79
CA ALA A 107 20.55 12.69 1.30
C ALA A 107 21.71 13.17 2.21
N LEU A 108 22.41 12.22 2.85
CA LEU A 108 23.68 12.46 3.53
C LEU A 108 24.85 12.11 2.60
N THR A 109 25.43 13.12 1.95
CA THR A 109 26.70 12.98 1.24
C THR A 109 27.84 12.95 2.25
N ALA A 110 28.49 11.80 2.42
CA ALA A 110 29.65 11.67 3.30
C ALA A 110 30.89 12.34 2.69
N ALA A 111 31.27 13.51 3.22
CA ALA A 111 32.54 14.16 2.89
C ALA A 111 33.66 13.57 3.76
N SER A 112 34.65 12.94 3.13
CA SER A 112 35.83 12.40 3.82
C SER A 112 36.90 13.48 4.00
N SER A 113 37.20 13.85 5.25
CA SER A 113 38.30 14.77 5.59
C SER A 113 39.29 14.10 6.55
N SER A 114 40.43 13.63 6.03
CA SER A 114 41.55 13.15 6.84
C SER A 114 42.32 14.32 7.48
N SER A 115 42.47 14.32 8.80
CA SER A 115 43.20 15.35 9.56
C SER A 115 44.71 15.27 9.38
N ARG A 116 45.37 16.43 9.23
CA ARG A 116 46.73 16.69 9.73
C ARG A 116 46.83 18.13 10.24
N ASP A 117 47.57 18.31 11.34
CA ASP A 117 47.93 19.60 11.96
C ASP A 117 48.70 20.52 10.99
N SER A 118 48.73 21.85 11.14
CA SER A 118 49.22 22.54 12.34
C SER A 118 49.03 24.09 12.33
N SER A 119 49.24 24.72 13.50
CA SER A 119 49.78 26.09 13.76
C SER A 119 49.70 27.20 12.67
N THR A 120 49.33 28.46 12.93
CA THR A 120 49.39 29.24 14.20
C THR A 120 48.68 30.62 14.14
N ARG A 121 48.44 31.23 15.32
CA ARG A 121 48.43 32.69 15.67
C ARG A 121 47.38 33.66 15.08
N ARG A 122 46.49 34.10 16.00
CA ARG A 122 46.17 35.51 16.42
C ARG A 122 45.76 36.58 15.39
N GLY A 123 44.61 37.20 15.65
CA GLY A 123 44.23 38.56 15.23
C GLY A 123 42.84 38.64 14.56
N SER A 124 41.92 39.59 14.80
CA SER A 124 41.44 40.37 15.97
C SER A 124 40.65 41.57 15.42
N CYS A 125 39.55 41.98 16.06
CA CYS A 125 38.70 43.17 15.73
C CYS A 125 37.88 43.04 14.42
N ASN A 126 36.54 43.23 14.44
CA ASN A 126 35.75 44.48 14.51
C ASN A 126 35.84 45.31 13.20
N GLU A 127 34.79 45.94 12.65
CA GLU A 127 33.37 46.15 13.05
C GLU A 127 32.54 46.43 11.76
N LYS A 128 31.24 46.81 11.69
CA LYS A 128 30.23 47.32 12.65
C LYS A 128 28.80 46.96 12.21
N SER A 129 27.78 47.35 12.99
CA SER A 129 26.33 47.27 12.69
C SER A 129 25.72 48.66 12.42
N PHE A 130 24.53 48.74 11.79
CA PHE A 130 23.59 49.86 11.98
C PHE A 130 22.11 49.56 11.63
N THR A 131 21.23 50.42 12.12
CA THR A 131 19.75 50.34 12.21
C THR A 131 19.15 51.76 12.09
N SER A 132 17.87 52.05 11.79
CA SER A 132 16.72 51.31 11.21
C SER A 132 15.57 52.33 10.94
N ILE A 133 14.30 51.93 11.09
CA ILE A 133 13.09 52.79 11.25
C ILE A 133 12.41 53.35 9.98
N SER A 134 11.08 53.42 10.06
CA SER A 134 10.08 53.69 9.03
C SER A 134 9.53 55.12 9.04
N LEU A 135 8.74 55.47 8.01
CA LEU A 135 7.45 56.17 8.13
C LEU A 135 6.72 56.20 6.76
N GLY A 136 5.43 56.57 6.72
CA GLY A 136 4.66 56.69 5.47
C GLY A 136 3.22 57.21 5.66
N SER A 137 2.52 57.59 4.57
CA SER A 137 1.07 57.92 4.56
C SER A 137 0.49 58.25 3.16
N ARG A 138 -0.70 57.71 2.85
CA ARG A 138 -1.93 58.35 2.25
C ARG A 138 -1.82 59.10 0.88
N LEU A 139 -2.85 59.25 0.01
CA LEU A 139 -4.22 58.71 -0.17
C LEU A 139 -4.76 59.10 -1.61
N PHE A 140 -6.03 58.75 -1.92
CA PHE A 140 -6.86 59.12 -3.11
C PHE A 140 -6.58 58.38 -4.45
N SER A 141 -7.53 58.22 -5.40
CA SER A 141 -9.01 58.08 -5.38
C SER A 141 -9.57 57.75 -6.80
N HIS A 142 -10.88 57.42 -6.91
CA HIS A 142 -11.72 57.22 -8.13
C HIS A 142 -11.44 55.99 -9.04
N LYS A 143 -12.36 55.56 -9.94
CA LYS A 143 -13.82 55.21 -9.87
C LYS A 143 -14.36 54.93 -11.30
N ASN A 144 -14.80 53.68 -11.59
CA ASN A 144 -15.71 53.26 -12.70
C ASN A 144 -15.27 53.66 -14.17
N SER A 145 -15.89 53.26 -15.29
CA SER A 145 -17.19 52.58 -15.57
C SER A 145 -17.23 51.81 -16.92
N TYR A 146 -18.06 50.77 -17.00
CA TYR A 146 -18.89 50.32 -18.16
C TYR A 146 -18.34 50.07 -19.60
N SER A 147 -18.37 48.80 -19.99
CA SER A 147 -18.95 48.20 -21.23
C SER A 147 -18.77 48.79 -22.64
N SER A 148 -18.48 47.90 -23.60
CA SER A 148 -19.15 47.86 -24.92
C SER A 148 -19.18 46.43 -25.50
N THR A 149 -19.97 46.18 -26.54
CA THR A 149 -20.22 44.84 -27.13
C THR A 149 -19.88 44.76 -28.62
N ALA A 150 -19.34 43.63 -29.08
CA ALA A 150 -19.36 43.25 -30.50
C ALA A 150 -19.21 41.72 -30.70
N ARG A 151 -19.80 41.22 -31.79
CA ARG A 151 -19.58 39.87 -32.37
C ARG A 151 -18.50 40.02 -33.48
N ASN A 152 -17.95 39.01 -34.16
CA ASN A 152 -18.58 37.81 -34.71
C ASN A 152 -17.54 36.87 -35.40
N ARG A 153 -18.00 35.69 -35.84
CA ARG A 153 -17.43 34.78 -36.87
C ARG A 153 -16.08 34.08 -36.63
N ARG A 154 -16.22 32.82 -36.18
CA ARG A 154 -15.76 31.58 -36.85
C ARG A 154 -14.69 31.71 -37.96
N ASN A 155 -13.67 30.85 -37.89
CA ASN A 155 -13.34 29.97 -39.02
C ASN A 155 -12.89 28.59 -38.53
N PHE A 156 -13.34 27.53 -39.21
CA PHE A 156 -12.87 26.16 -39.00
C PHE A 156 -11.65 25.92 -39.90
N PHE A 157 -10.61 25.25 -39.39
CA PHE A 157 -9.63 24.57 -40.23
C PHE A 157 -9.66 23.08 -39.93
N ALA A 158 -10.27 22.31 -40.83
CA ALA A 158 -10.22 20.87 -40.82
C ALA A 158 -8.98 20.40 -41.58
N TRP A 159 -8.07 19.70 -40.91
CA TRP A 159 -7.02 18.95 -41.60
C TRP A 159 -7.56 17.59 -42.03
N ARG A 160 -7.57 17.35 -43.36
CA ARG A 160 -7.85 16.03 -43.93
C ARG A 160 -6.58 15.19 -43.88
N SER A 161 -6.63 14.05 -43.21
CA SER A 161 -5.58 13.03 -43.35
C SER A 161 -5.59 12.44 -44.76
N PRO A 162 -4.46 12.39 -45.48
CA PRO A 162 -4.32 11.52 -46.66
C PRO A 162 -4.38 10.05 -46.22
N LEU A 163 -5.18 9.25 -46.94
CA LEU A 163 -5.14 7.79 -46.80
C LEU A 163 -3.98 7.24 -47.64
N THR A 164 -2.84 6.99 -46.99
CA THR A 164 -1.72 6.26 -47.59
C THR A 164 -1.52 4.96 -46.83
N ALA A 165 -1.79 3.82 -47.47
CA ALA A 165 -1.61 2.51 -46.86
C ALA A 165 -0.12 2.13 -46.80
N ILE A 166 0.55 2.54 -45.72
CA ILE A 166 1.91 2.07 -45.41
C ILE A 166 1.78 0.74 -44.67
N GLY A 167 2.32 -0.32 -45.28
CA GLY A 167 2.36 -1.64 -44.66
C GLY A 167 3.17 -1.61 -43.37
N GLY A 168 2.62 -2.17 -42.29
CA GLY A 168 3.23 -2.18 -40.96
C GLY A 168 4.44 -3.11 -40.86
N GLY A 169 5.53 -2.77 -41.53
CA GLY A 169 6.84 -3.32 -41.21
C GLY A 169 7.23 -2.89 -39.80
N SER A 170 7.40 -3.86 -38.90
CA SER A 170 8.01 -3.59 -37.60
C SER A 170 9.43 -3.08 -37.85
N ALA A 171 9.71 -1.83 -37.47
CA ALA A 171 11.07 -1.34 -37.40
C ALA A 171 11.79 -2.17 -36.34
N ALA A 172 12.65 -3.08 -36.78
CA ALA A 172 13.50 -3.84 -35.86
C ALA A 172 14.37 -2.82 -35.10
N CYS A 173 14.19 -2.75 -33.78
CA CYS A 173 15.11 -1.98 -32.95
C CYS A 173 16.51 -2.57 -33.15
N GLU A 174 17.51 -1.75 -33.49
CA GLU A 174 18.88 -2.23 -33.63
C GLU A 174 19.47 -2.53 -32.25
N GLU A 175 19.20 -3.75 -31.78
CA GLU A 175 19.69 -4.27 -30.52
C GLU A 175 21.21 -4.52 -30.60
N ARG A 176 21.98 -3.68 -29.91
CA ARG A 176 23.45 -3.71 -29.94
C ARG A 176 23.97 -4.68 -28.89
N LEU A 177 25.04 -5.43 -29.22
CA LEU A 177 25.74 -6.28 -28.26
C LEU A 177 26.72 -5.43 -27.44
N VAL A 178 26.44 -5.26 -26.16
CA VAL A 178 27.20 -4.42 -25.23
C VAL A 178 27.97 -5.30 -24.25
N GLU A 179 29.27 -5.02 -24.08
CA GLU A 179 30.10 -5.67 -23.07
C GLU A 179 29.74 -5.16 -21.66
N LEU A 180 29.56 -6.08 -20.71
CA LEU A 180 29.29 -5.75 -19.31
C LEU A 180 30.51 -5.94 -18.41
N GLY A 181 31.47 -6.77 -18.84
CA GLY A 181 32.72 -7.05 -18.12
C GLY A 181 33.05 -8.55 -18.07
N PRO A 182 34.19 -8.91 -17.44
CA PRO A 182 34.61 -10.30 -17.34
C PRO A 182 33.67 -11.11 -16.44
N GLY A 183 33.35 -12.33 -16.85
CA GLY A 183 32.45 -13.22 -16.13
C GLY A 183 32.83 -13.46 -14.68
N HIS A 184 34.12 -13.50 -14.38
CA HIS A 184 34.64 -13.73 -13.03
C HIS A 184 34.49 -12.53 -12.09
N SER A 185 34.14 -11.32 -12.56
CA SER A 185 33.78 -10.20 -11.66
C SER A 185 32.33 -10.25 -11.18
N PHE A 186 31.51 -11.15 -11.75
CA PHE A 186 30.13 -11.38 -11.35
C PHE A 186 30.04 -12.66 -10.49
N GLU A 187 30.23 -12.53 -9.19
CA GLU A 187 30.11 -13.63 -8.22
C GLU A 187 28.69 -14.22 -8.19
N LYS A 188 28.59 -15.50 -7.81
CA LYS A 188 27.31 -16.17 -7.57
C LYS A 188 26.58 -15.56 -6.37
N GLY A 189 25.25 -15.49 -6.47
CA GLY A 189 24.40 -14.98 -5.39
C GLY A 189 24.49 -13.47 -5.18
N LYS A 190 25.09 -12.73 -6.15
CA LYS A 190 25.28 -11.27 -6.08
C LYS A 190 24.52 -10.52 -7.18
N LEU A 191 24.34 -9.22 -6.91
CA LEU A 191 23.81 -8.22 -7.83
C LEU A 191 24.89 -7.17 -8.11
N TYR A 192 24.96 -6.72 -9.35
CA TYR A 192 25.87 -5.67 -9.79
C TYR A 192 25.13 -4.65 -10.65
N GLU A 193 25.42 -3.37 -10.45
CA GLU A 193 24.94 -2.30 -11.31
C GLU A 193 26.05 -1.95 -12.30
N VAL A 194 25.81 -2.19 -13.60
CA VAL A 194 26.77 -1.94 -14.66
C VAL A 194 26.32 -0.74 -15.48
N THR A 195 27.19 0.26 -15.59
CA THR A 195 26.95 1.45 -16.42
C THR A 195 27.24 1.14 -17.89
N VAL A 196 26.31 1.48 -18.78
CA VAL A 196 26.35 1.18 -20.22
C VAL A 196 26.10 2.46 -21.05
N ASN A 197 26.05 2.33 -22.38
CA ASN A 197 25.81 3.46 -23.31
C ASN A 197 26.69 4.70 -23.03
N SER A 198 28.00 4.47 -22.84
CA SER A 198 29.01 5.52 -22.58
C SER A 198 28.71 6.40 -21.36
N GLY A 199 28.11 5.84 -20.30
CA GLY A 199 27.85 6.54 -19.05
C GLY A 199 26.40 7.00 -18.84
N LYS A 200 25.55 6.87 -19.87
CA LYS A 200 24.17 7.39 -19.85
C LYS A 200 23.20 6.50 -19.09
N ASP A 201 23.36 5.18 -19.24
CA ASP A 201 22.39 4.18 -18.81
C ASP A 201 23.01 3.16 -17.84
N LYS A 202 22.15 2.36 -17.21
CA LYS A 202 22.55 1.31 -16.26
C LYS A 202 21.74 0.04 -16.48
N VAL A 203 22.32 -1.10 -16.13
CA VAL A 203 21.64 -2.41 -16.06
C VAL A 203 21.98 -3.13 -14.76
N LEU A 204 21.07 -3.99 -14.30
CA LEU A 204 21.31 -4.91 -13.19
C LEU A 204 21.79 -6.26 -13.74
N VAL A 205 22.99 -6.68 -13.33
CA VAL A 205 23.53 -8.01 -13.60
C VAL A 205 23.35 -8.88 -12.36
N ALA A 206 22.79 -10.08 -12.54
CA ALA A 206 22.62 -11.08 -11.50
C ALA A 206 23.23 -12.40 -11.96
N ARG A 207 24.16 -12.99 -11.18
CA ARG A 207 24.62 -14.38 -11.40
C ARG A 207 24.01 -15.29 -10.33
N LEU A 208 23.20 -16.27 -10.75
CA LEU A 208 22.57 -17.22 -9.83
C LEU A 208 23.56 -18.29 -9.34
N GLU A 209 23.16 -19.07 -8.33
CA GLU A 209 23.98 -20.15 -7.76
C GLU A 209 24.30 -21.27 -8.76
N ASP A 210 23.46 -21.48 -9.77
CA ASP A 210 23.74 -22.40 -10.88
C ASP A 210 24.81 -21.86 -11.86
N GLY A 211 25.28 -20.63 -11.64
CA GLY A 211 26.30 -19.95 -12.43
C GLY A 211 25.77 -19.14 -13.61
N LYS A 212 24.47 -19.18 -13.93
CA LYS A 212 23.91 -18.43 -15.06
C LYS A 212 23.83 -16.93 -14.75
N VAL A 213 24.20 -16.11 -15.74
CA VAL A 213 24.10 -14.64 -15.69
C VAL A 213 22.83 -14.18 -16.38
N TYR A 214 22.16 -13.20 -15.77
CA TYR A 214 21.02 -12.49 -16.32
C TYR A 214 21.22 -10.98 -16.23
N CYS A 215 20.56 -10.24 -17.12
CA CYS A 215 20.65 -8.79 -17.22
C CYS A 215 19.25 -8.20 -17.31
N VAL A 216 18.90 -7.27 -16.41
CA VAL A 216 17.57 -6.65 -16.31
C VAL A 216 17.66 -5.15 -16.02
N GLY A 217 16.52 -4.46 -15.99
CA GLY A 217 16.45 -3.05 -15.59
C GLY A 217 17.08 -2.78 -14.20
N PRO A 218 17.77 -1.64 -14.01
CA PRO A 218 18.48 -1.32 -12.76
C PRO A 218 17.55 -0.90 -11.60
N SER A 219 16.30 -0.56 -11.92
CA SER A 219 15.38 0.14 -11.03
C SER A 219 14.05 -0.59 -10.92
N CYS A 220 13.48 -0.60 -9.72
CA CYS A 220 12.15 -1.15 -9.47
C CYS A 220 11.07 -0.34 -10.20
N SER A 221 10.24 -0.99 -11.01
CA SER A 221 9.18 -0.36 -11.81
C SER A 221 8.09 0.36 -11.00
N HIS A 222 8.06 0.22 -9.67
CA HIS A 222 7.13 0.93 -8.78
C HIS A 222 7.54 2.40 -8.57
N TYR A 223 8.61 2.67 -7.81
CA TYR A 223 9.13 4.02 -7.52
C TYR A 223 10.63 4.17 -7.81
N SER A 224 11.17 3.47 -8.82
CA SER A 224 12.57 3.56 -9.27
C SER A 224 13.64 3.26 -8.20
N ALA A 225 13.32 2.42 -7.20
CA ALA A 225 14.29 1.98 -6.19
C ALA A 225 15.44 1.20 -6.85
N PRO A 226 16.72 1.50 -6.55
CA PRO A 226 17.87 0.83 -7.19
C PRO A 226 17.95 -0.63 -6.74
N LEU A 227 17.70 -1.57 -7.66
CA LEU A 227 17.57 -2.99 -7.36
C LEU A 227 18.90 -3.65 -6.94
N VAL A 228 20.05 -3.04 -7.26
CA VAL A 228 21.37 -3.47 -6.75
C VAL A 228 21.49 -3.38 -5.23
N LYS A 229 20.65 -2.56 -4.57
CA LYS A 229 20.56 -2.50 -3.10
C LYS A 229 19.52 -3.48 -2.53
N GLY A 230 18.84 -4.23 -3.39
CA GLY A 230 17.85 -5.25 -3.06
C GLY A 230 18.48 -6.60 -2.68
N VAL A 231 17.64 -7.63 -2.61
CA VAL A 231 18.06 -9.00 -2.26
C VAL A 231 17.78 -9.93 -3.43
N LEU A 232 18.83 -10.57 -3.95
CA LEU A 232 18.71 -11.69 -4.88
C LEU A 232 18.32 -12.95 -4.10
N THR A 233 17.16 -13.52 -4.41
CA THR A 233 16.66 -14.73 -3.75
C THR A 233 17.12 -16.00 -4.47
N SER A 234 17.15 -17.12 -3.74
CA SER A 234 17.43 -18.45 -4.28
C SER A 234 16.43 -18.94 -5.34
N ARG A 235 15.28 -18.26 -5.51
CA ARG A 235 14.31 -18.53 -6.60
C ARG A 235 14.74 -17.92 -7.94
N GLY A 236 15.75 -17.05 -7.93
CA GLY A 236 16.12 -16.22 -9.08
C GLY A 236 15.22 -14.99 -9.24
N THR A 237 14.80 -14.38 -8.13
CA THR A 237 14.09 -13.11 -8.09
C THR A 237 14.92 -12.04 -7.38
N VAL A 238 14.75 -10.76 -7.71
CA VAL A 238 15.28 -9.64 -6.93
C VAL A 238 14.16 -8.92 -6.18
N SER A 239 14.25 -8.85 -4.86
CA SER A 239 13.35 -8.05 -4.01
C SER A 239 13.80 -6.59 -3.94
N CYS A 240 12.85 -5.67 -4.11
CA CYS A 240 13.00 -4.22 -4.02
C CYS A 240 13.25 -3.76 -2.56
N PRO A 241 14.36 -3.02 -2.29
CA PRO A 241 14.78 -2.66 -0.92
C PRO A 241 13.90 -1.62 -0.22
N TRP A 242 12.82 -1.13 -0.84
CA TRP A 242 11.90 -0.16 -0.23
C TRP A 242 10.50 -0.75 0.05
N HIS A 243 10.04 -1.67 -0.80
CA HIS A 243 8.63 -2.10 -0.83
C HIS A 243 8.43 -3.60 -1.09
N ASP A 244 9.50 -4.41 -1.10
CA ASP A 244 9.50 -5.87 -1.28
C ASP A 244 8.87 -6.40 -2.59
N ALA A 245 8.66 -5.52 -3.58
CA ALA A 245 8.31 -5.91 -4.94
C ALA A 245 9.40 -6.82 -5.53
N GLU A 246 9.03 -8.03 -5.97
CA GLU A 246 9.95 -9.01 -6.54
C GLU A 246 9.83 -9.10 -8.05
N PHE A 247 10.97 -9.20 -8.73
CA PHE A 247 11.06 -9.39 -10.18
C PHE A 247 11.87 -10.67 -10.47
N ASP A 248 11.37 -11.57 -11.31
CA ASP A 248 12.18 -12.71 -11.79
C ASP A 248 13.30 -12.19 -12.69
N VAL A 249 14.56 -12.51 -12.38
CA VAL A 249 15.72 -11.92 -13.08
C VAL A 249 15.90 -12.47 -14.50
N LYS A 250 15.14 -13.49 -14.90
CA LYS A 250 15.26 -14.15 -16.21
C LYS A 250 14.31 -13.54 -17.25
N THR A 251 13.20 -12.99 -16.78
CA THR A 251 12.07 -12.49 -17.60
C THR A 251 11.68 -11.05 -17.27
N GLY A 252 12.15 -10.50 -16.16
CA GLY A 252 11.74 -9.18 -15.65
C GLY A 252 10.31 -9.11 -15.10
N LYS A 253 9.50 -10.19 -15.22
CA LYS A 253 8.11 -10.23 -14.73
C LYS A 253 8.08 -9.91 -13.24
N CYS A 254 7.20 -8.99 -12.85
CA CYS A 254 6.87 -8.76 -11.45
C CYS A 254 6.11 -9.99 -10.91
N VAL A 255 6.65 -10.60 -9.85
CA VAL A 255 6.11 -11.82 -9.22
C VAL A 255 5.69 -11.62 -7.77
N ASN A 256 6.03 -10.47 -7.16
CA ASN A 256 5.41 -9.96 -5.95
C ASN A 256 5.18 -8.45 -6.08
N GLY A 257 4.00 -7.96 -5.69
CA GLY A 257 3.67 -6.53 -5.69
C GLY A 257 4.46 -5.74 -4.64
N PRO A 258 4.32 -4.40 -4.57
CA PRO A 258 3.22 -3.61 -5.14
C PRO A 258 3.36 -3.18 -6.62
N SER A 259 4.44 -3.52 -7.32
CA SER A 259 4.51 -3.16 -8.75
C SER A 259 3.53 -3.96 -9.61
N LEU A 260 3.11 -3.37 -10.74
CA LEU A 260 2.23 -3.96 -11.75
C LEU A 260 2.92 -4.15 -13.11
N ASP A 261 4.02 -3.43 -13.33
CA ASP A 261 4.82 -3.48 -14.56
C ASP A 261 6.07 -4.32 -14.36
N ALA A 262 6.47 -5.02 -15.41
CA ALA A 262 7.76 -5.70 -15.43
C ALA A 262 8.92 -4.69 -15.43
N ILE A 263 10.11 -5.14 -15.07
CA ILE A 263 11.35 -4.47 -15.47
C ILE A 263 11.80 -5.07 -16.82
N PRO A 264 12.52 -4.34 -17.68
CA PRO A 264 13.07 -4.94 -18.90
C PRO A 264 14.04 -6.09 -18.60
N SER A 265 14.10 -7.08 -19.48
CA SER A 265 15.08 -8.18 -19.44
C SER A 265 15.83 -8.27 -20.76
N TYR A 266 17.15 -8.43 -20.68
CA TYR A 266 18.07 -8.33 -21.82
C TYR A 266 18.74 -9.67 -22.09
N ALA A 267 18.87 -10.05 -23.37
CA ALA A 267 19.46 -11.33 -23.73
C ALA A 267 20.98 -11.33 -23.45
N VAL A 268 21.43 -12.21 -22.55
CA VAL A 268 22.83 -12.34 -22.13
C VAL A 268 23.56 -13.42 -22.93
N THR A 269 24.86 -13.24 -23.18
CA THR A 269 25.74 -14.29 -23.69
C THR A 269 27.14 -14.14 -23.11
N GLU A 270 27.70 -15.23 -22.57
CA GLU A 270 29.07 -15.27 -22.05
C GLU A 270 29.99 -15.92 -23.11
N LYS A 271 31.02 -15.20 -23.57
CA LYS A 271 31.96 -15.61 -24.64
C LYS A 271 33.39 -15.28 -24.24
N GLY A 272 34.31 -16.24 -24.36
CA GLY A 272 35.72 -16.03 -24.01
C GLY A 272 35.97 -15.65 -22.54
N GLY A 273 35.01 -15.92 -21.64
CA GLY A 273 35.04 -15.46 -20.25
C GLY A 273 34.58 -14.01 -20.04
N ILE A 274 34.01 -13.36 -21.07
CA ILE A 274 33.41 -12.01 -21.00
C ILE A 274 31.88 -12.11 -21.14
N VAL A 275 31.16 -11.33 -20.35
CA VAL A 275 29.69 -11.25 -20.37
C VAL A 275 29.25 -10.10 -21.26
N TYR A 276 28.38 -10.39 -22.22
CA TYR A 276 27.69 -9.43 -23.07
C TYR A 276 26.19 -9.46 -22.81
N ALA A 277 25.54 -8.31 -22.87
CA ALA A 277 24.09 -8.22 -22.99
C ALA A 277 23.72 -7.53 -24.30
N ARG A 278 22.63 -8.00 -24.91
CA ARG A 278 22.01 -7.36 -26.05
C ARG A 278 21.04 -6.28 -25.54
N LEU A 279 21.32 -5.01 -25.85
CA LEU A 279 20.58 -3.85 -25.36
C LEU A 279 19.99 -3.02 -26.54
N PRO A 280 18.81 -2.41 -26.39
CA PRO A 280 18.28 -1.47 -27.38
C PRO A 280 19.14 -0.19 -27.50
N GLU A 281 18.78 0.69 -28.44
CA GLU A 281 19.36 2.04 -28.49
C GLU A 281 18.87 2.90 -27.30
N THR A 282 17.57 2.91 -27.06
CA THR A 282 16.91 3.60 -25.95
C THR A 282 16.51 2.60 -24.87
N MET A 283 16.91 2.84 -23.63
CA MET A 283 16.60 2.00 -22.47
C MET A 283 15.30 2.46 -21.81
N GLU A 284 14.34 1.55 -21.60
CA GLU A 284 13.12 1.85 -20.84
C GLU A 284 13.31 1.52 -19.34
N LEU A 285 12.55 2.18 -18.46
CA LEU A 285 12.56 1.90 -17.01
C LEU A 285 11.64 0.75 -16.60
N THR A 286 10.62 0.48 -17.41
CA THR A 286 9.60 -0.55 -17.22
C THR A 286 9.45 -1.34 -18.52
N ALA A 287 8.90 -2.55 -18.44
CA ALA A 287 8.44 -3.30 -19.59
C ALA A 287 6.92 -3.51 -19.48
N PRO A 288 6.14 -3.25 -20.54
CA PRO A 288 4.68 -3.30 -20.47
C PRO A 288 4.17 -4.73 -20.31
N SER A 289 3.27 -4.95 -19.34
CA SER A 289 2.62 -6.24 -19.13
C SER A 289 1.81 -6.69 -20.36
N HIS A 290 2.07 -7.90 -20.86
CA HIS A 290 1.43 -8.44 -22.07
C HIS A 290 -0.02 -8.91 -21.80
N TYR A 291 -0.99 -8.00 -21.95
CA TYR A 291 -2.41 -8.33 -21.79
C TYR A 291 -2.95 -9.15 -22.98
N THR A 292 -3.50 -10.33 -22.70
CA THR A 292 -4.25 -11.10 -23.71
C THR A 292 -5.65 -10.50 -23.87
N LYS A 293 -5.85 -9.65 -24.88
CA LYS A 293 -7.19 -9.12 -25.24
C LYS A 293 -8.19 -10.25 -25.45
N CYS A 294 -9.47 -10.00 -25.15
CA CYS A 294 -10.51 -10.95 -25.49
C CYS A 294 -10.57 -11.15 -27.01
N LYS A 295 -10.55 -12.41 -27.46
CA LYS A 295 -10.89 -12.78 -28.84
C LYS A 295 -12.41 -12.71 -29.12
N CYS A 296 -13.22 -12.50 -28.09
CA CYS A 296 -14.65 -12.24 -28.20
C CYS A 296 -14.91 -10.83 -28.77
N GLY A 297 -15.50 -10.75 -29.95
CA GLY A 297 -15.83 -9.46 -30.58
C GLY A 297 -16.88 -8.67 -29.80
N ARG A 298 -16.61 -7.39 -29.54
CA ARG A 298 -17.50 -6.48 -28.77
C ARG A 298 -18.94 -6.33 -29.32
N SER A 299 -19.16 -6.69 -30.59
CA SER A 299 -20.47 -6.64 -31.27
C SER A 299 -21.20 -8.00 -31.31
N GLY A 300 -20.54 -9.10 -30.91
CA GLY A 300 -21.16 -10.42 -30.87
C GLY A 300 -21.92 -10.65 -29.56
N LYS A 301 -23.01 -11.42 -29.62
CA LYS A 301 -23.55 -12.07 -28.41
C LYS A 301 -22.41 -12.89 -27.79
N ARG A 302 -22.06 -12.64 -26.53
CA ARG A 302 -21.18 -13.57 -25.78
C ARG A 302 -21.85 -14.93 -25.81
N THR A 303 -21.16 -15.93 -26.32
CA THR A 303 -21.70 -17.28 -26.47
C THR A 303 -21.97 -17.90 -25.11
N GLU A 304 -22.91 -18.83 -25.04
CA GLU A 304 -23.13 -19.63 -23.85
C GLU A 304 -21.82 -20.35 -23.48
N GLY A 305 -21.43 -20.29 -22.21
CA GLY A 305 -20.11 -20.75 -21.73
C GLY A 305 -19.03 -19.65 -21.59
N VAL A 306 -19.26 -18.40 -21.99
CA VAL A 306 -18.33 -17.29 -21.69
C VAL A 306 -18.58 -16.74 -20.28
N GLU A 307 -17.79 -17.19 -19.31
CA GLU A 307 -17.88 -16.73 -17.91
C GLU A 307 -17.76 -15.20 -17.77
N THR A 308 -18.43 -14.67 -16.75
CA THR A 308 -18.31 -13.31 -16.25
C THR A 308 -17.67 -13.29 -14.87
N ILE A 309 -16.52 -12.63 -14.76
CA ILE A 309 -15.94 -12.22 -13.47
C ILE A 309 -16.35 -10.78 -13.20
N ALA A 310 -17.03 -10.56 -12.08
CA ALA A 310 -17.22 -9.22 -11.53
C ALA A 310 -16.15 -8.90 -10.49
N ILE A 311 -15.65 -7.66 -10.47
CA ILE A 311 -14.65 -7.15 -9.52
C ILE A 311 -15.29 -5.94 -8.83
N VAL A 312 -15.52 -6.06 -7.52
CA VAL A 312 -16.25 -5.07 -6.71
C VAL A 312 -15.26 -4.26 -5.89
N GLY A 313 -14.88 -3.09 -6.41
CA GLY A 313 -13.90 -2.18 -5.84
C GLY A 313 -13.00 -1.56 -6.92
N GLY A 314 -12.48 -0.37 -6.64
CA GLY A 314 -11.54 0.36 -7.50
C GLY A 314 -10.12 0.47 -6.93
N GLY A 315 -9.69 -0.48 -6.07
CA GLY A 315 -8.39 -0.44 -5.38
C GLY A 315 -7.27 -1.21 -6.08
N ALA A 316 -6.09 -1.25 -5.44
CA ALA A 316 -4.93 -2.01 -5.90
C ALA A 316 -5.24 -3.51 -6.15
N ALA A 317 -6.04 -4.14 -5.28
CA ALA A 317 -6.49 -5.52 -5.47
C ALA A 317 -7.37 -5.71 -6.73
N ALA A 318 -8.14 -4.69 -7.13
CA ALA A 318 -9.02 -4.76 -8.30
C ALA A 318 -8.24 -4.68 -9.61
N ILE A 319 -7.24 -3.79 -9.70
CA ILE A 319 -6.36 -3.72 -10.88
C ILE A 319 -5.47 -4.96 -10.97
N ALA A 320 -4.85 -5.40 -9.86
CA ALA A 320 -4.01 -6.59 -9.85
C ALA A 320 -4.78 -7.83 -10.31
N ALA A 321 -6.04 -8.01 -9.87
CA ALA A 321 -6.91 -9.08 -10.36
C ALA A 321 -7.24 -8.95 -11.86
N ALA A 322 -7.62 -7.76 -12.33
CA ALA A 322 -7.95 -7.53 -13.74
C ALA A 322 -6.75 -7.78 -14.68
N GLU A 323 -5.55 -7.38 -14.28
CA GLU A 323 -4.31 -7.62 -15.02
C GLU A 323 -3.87 -9.08 -14.96
N THR A 324 -3.94 -9.71 -13.78
CA THR A 324 -3.58 -11.13 -13.62
C THR A 324 -4.48 -11.99 -14.50
N LEU A 325 -5.80 -11.76 -14.51
CA LEU A 325 -6.73 -12.47 -15.39
C LEU A 325 -6.33 -12.34 -16.87
N ARG A 326 -6.02 -11.15 -17.37
CA ARG A 326 -5.62 -10.96 -18.78
C ARG A 326 -4.20 -11.42 -19.10
N THR A 327 -3.29 -11.46 -18.11
CA THR A 327 -1.91 -11.95 -18.27
C THR A 327 -1.89 -13.47 -18.31
N GLU A 328 -2.62 -14.13 -17.40
CA GLU A 328 -2.80 -15.59 -17.35
C GLU A 328 -3.89 -16.08 -18.35
N GLY A 329 -4.24 -15.24 -19.34
CA GLY A 329 -4.96 -15.63 -20.56
C GLY A 329 -6.49 -15.66 -20.51
N TYR A 330 -7.15 -15.34 -19.38
CA TYR A 330 -8.61 -15.41 -19.23
C TYR A 330 -9.35 -14.61 -20.32
N GLN A 331 -10.20 -15.31 -21.08
CA GLN A 331 -10.97 -14.77 -22.21
C GLN A 331 -12.43 -14.41 -21.86
N GLY A 332 -12.86 -14.54 -20.60
CA GLY A 332 -14.24 -14.19 -20.23
C GLY A 332 -14.47 -12.68 -20.09
N ARG A 333 -15.70 -12.30 -19.76
CA ARG A 333 -16.04 -10.91 -19.38
C ARG A 333 -15.37 -10.59 -18.05
N ILE A 334 -14.79 -9.39 -17.95
CA ILE A 334 -14.40 -8.78 -16.67
C ILE A 334 -15.20 -7.49 -16.54
N VAL A 335 -15.93 -7.32 -15.43
CA VAL A 335 -16.63 -6.08 -15.08
C VAL A 335 -15.99 -5.51 -13.80
N LEU A 336 -15.36 -4.34 -13.87
CA LEU A 336 -14.79 -3.66 -12.71
C LEU A 336 -15.75 -2.56 -12.27
N ILE A 337 -16.22 -2.62 -11.03
CA ILE A 337 -17.27 -1.75 -10.48
C ILE A 337 -16.67 -0.93 -9.33
N SER A 338 -16.71 0.40 -9.44
CA SER A 338 -16.16 1.33 -8.45
C SER A 338 -17.16 2.41 -8.06
N ARG A 339 -17.31 2.65 -6.75
CA ARG A 339 -18.05 3.79 -6.21
C ARG A 339 -17.36 5.14 -6.47
N GLU A 340 -16.06 5.12 -6.75
CA GLU A 340 -15.26 6.31 -7.00
C GLU A 340 -15.34 6.74 -8.48
N HIS A 341 -15.07 8.02 -8.74
CA HIS A 341 -15.09 8.60 -10.09
C HIS A 341 -13.85 8.22 -10.93
N TRP A 342 -12.76 7.79 -10.28
CA TRP A 342 -11.46 7.57 -10.90
C TRP A 342 -11.19 6.09 -11.20
N PRO A 343 -10.36 5.78 -12.21
CA PRO A 343 -9.76 4.45 -12.38
C PRO A 343 -8.92 4.04 -11.15
N PRO A 344 -8.60 2.74 -10.97
CA PRO A 344 -7.77 2.29 -9.87
C PRO A 344 -6.42 3.00 -9.77
N TYR A 345 -6.05 3.38 -8.55
CA TYR A 345 -4.95 4.30 -8.29
C TYR A 345 -4.19 4.00 -6.98
N ASP A 346 -2.98 4.54 -6.90
CA ASP A 346 -2.03 4.36 -5.81
C ASP A 346 -2.41 5.18 -4.56
N ARG A 347 -3.34 4.62 -3.77
CA ARG A 347 -3.85 5.22 -2.53
C ARG A 347 -2.76 5.56 -1.48
N PRO A 348 -1.69 4.75 -1.28
CA PRO A 348 -0.52 5.11 -0.48
C PRO A 348 0.17 6.46 -0.78
N VAL A 349 -0.03 7.06 -1.96
CA VAL A 349 0.54 8.38 -2.30
C VAL A 349 -0.19 9.52 -1.58
N LEU A 350 -1.49 9.39 -1.31
CA LEU A 350 -2.34 10.49 -0.85
C LEU A 350 -1.86 11.13 0.48
N THR A 351 -1.34 10.31 1.39
CA THR A 351 -0.79 10.73 2.69
C THR A 351 0.66 11.23 2.60
N LYS A 352 1.40 10.87 1.53
CA LYS A 352 2.83 11.16 1.36
C LYS A 352 3.09 12.41 0.50
N ASN A 353 2.20 12.71 -0.44
CA ASN A 353 2.29 13.85 -1.36
C ASN A 353 0.96 14.60 -1.43
N LEU A 354 0.84 15.72 -0.70
CA LEU A 354 -0.35 16.59 -0.66
C LEU A 354 -0.56 17.45 -1.93
N ASN A 355 0.19 17.17 -3.00
CA ASN A 355 0.02 17.73 -4.34
C ASN A 355 -0.30 16.63 -5.37
N ALA A 356 -0.71 15.43 -4.93
CA ALA A 356 -1.08 14.33 -5.81
C ALA A 356 -2.35 14.68 -6.60
N LYS A 357 -2.44 14.12 -7.81
CA LYS A 357 -3.60 14.26 -8.71
C LYS A 357 -3.87 12.93 -9.37
N ALA A 358 -5.13 12.64 -9.67
CA ALA A 358 -5.57 11.35 -10.18
C ALA A 358 -4.76 10.90 -11.41
N GLU A 359 -4.52 11.81 -12.35
CA GLU A 359 -3.82 11.55 -13.62
C GLU A 359 -2.39 11.05 -13.42
N ASN A 360 -1.77 11.40 -12.29
CA ASN A 360 -0.39 11.07 -11.95
C ASN A 360 -0.28 9.86 -10.99
N ILE A 361 -1.40 9.31 -10.50
CA ILE A 361 -1.41 8.19 -9.54
C ILE A 361 -2.34 7.03 -9.95
N THR A 362 -3.14 7.14 -11.01
CA THR A 362 -3.85 6.00 -11.59
C THR A 362 -2.87 4.95 -12.10
N PHE A 363 -3.03 3.70 -11.67
CA PHE A 363 -2.19 2.58 -12.10
C PHE A 363 -2.26 2.36 -13.61
N ARG A 364 -3.45 2.55 -14.20
CA ARG A 364 -3.75 2.46 -15.63
C ARG A 364 -4.77 3.51 -16.04
N SER A 365 -4.62 4.04 -17.24
CA SER A 365 -5.63 4.92 -17.83
C SER A 365 -6.95 4.17 -18.10
N LEU A 366 -8.07 4.90 -18.16
CA LEU A 366 -9.37 4.31 -18.49
C LEU A 366 -9.39 3.73 -19.92
N ALA A 367 -8.59 4.28 -20.84
CA ALA A 367 -8.40 3.74 -22.19
C ALA A 367 -7.61 2.41 -22.14
N THR A 368 -6.55 2.32 -21.35
CA THR A 368 -5.77 1.08 -21.14
C THR A 368 -6.67 -0.05 -20.64
N LEU A 369 -7.47 0.21 -19.58
CA LEU A 369 -8.42 -0.74 -19.04
C LEU A 369 -9.46 -1.20 -20.08
N LYS A 370 -10.08 -0.26 -20.79
CA LYS A 370 -11.15 -0.58 -21.74
C LYS A 370 -10.64 -1.20 -23.04
N GLU A 371 -9.51 -0.74 -23.59
CA GLU A 371 -9.07 -1.03 -24.95
C GLU A 371 -7.84 -1.92 -25.05
N ALA A 372 -6.91 -1.85 -24.10
CA ALA A 372 -5.76 -2.74 -24.03
C ALA A 372 -6.09 -4.04 -23.28
N MET A 373 -6.91 -3.96 -22.22
CA MET A 373 -7.28 -5.11 -21.37
C MET A 373 -8.71 -5.64 -21.62
N ASP A 374 -9.55 -4.94 -22.38
CA ASP A 374 -10.98 -5.25 -22.58
C ASP A 374 -11.73 -5.52 -21.26
N VAL A 375 -11.63 -4.57 -20.32
CA VAL A 375 -12.36 -4.55 -19.05
C VAL A 375 -13.55 -3.60 -19.15
N GLU A 376 -14.73 -4.06 -18.73
CA GLU A 376 -15.95 -3.26 -18.64
C GLU A 376 -15.93 -2.46 -17.33
N VAL A 377 -15.48 -1.20 -17.39
CA VAL A 377 -15.31 -0.36 -16.19
C VAL A 377 -16.54 0.51 -15.92
N LEU A 378 -17.19 0.30 -14.77
CA LEU A 378 -18.32 1.05 -14.23
C LEU A 378 -17.85 1.90 -13.04
N LEU A 379 -17.63 3.19 -13.29
CA LEU A 379 -17.28 4.20 -12.27
C LEU A 379 -18.56 4.89 -11.75
N ASP A 380 -18.46 5.62 -10.63
CA ASP A 380 -19.60 6.26 -9.96
C ASP A 380 -20.80 5.30 -9.72
N THR A 381 -20.48 4.04 -9.42
CA THR A 381 -21.43 2.92 -9.37
C THR A 381 -21.15 2.05 -8.14
N THR A 382 -22.09 2.00 -7.20
CA THR A 382 -21.97 1.30 -5.92
C THR A 382 -22.69 -0.03 -5.97
N VAL A 383 -22.02 -1.11 -5.55
CA VAL A 383 -22.70 -2.37 -5.22
C VAL A 383 -23.40 -2.21 -3.88
N THR A 384 -24.73 -2.35 -3.86
CA THR A 384 -25.57 -2.19 -2.66
C THR A 384 -25.99 -3.52 -2.04
N GLY A 385 -25.73 -4.64 -2.73
CA GLY A 385 -25.99 -5.99 -2.25
C GLY A 385 -25.62 -7.06 -3.28
N ILE A 386 -25.70 -8.32 -2.85
CA ILE A 386 -25.42 -9.50 -3.68
C ILE A 386 -26.52 -10.53 -3.48
N ASP A 387 -27.16 -10.98 -4.57
CA ASP A 387 -27.97 -12.18 -4.61
C ASP A 387 -27.14 -13.31 -5.19
N THR A 388 -26.49 -14.02 -4.29
CA THR A 388 -25.65 -15.19 -4.52
C THR A 388 -26.41 -16.40 -5.06
N SER A 389 -27.72 -16.50 -4.83
CA SER A 389 -28.56 -17.58 -5.38
C SER A 389 -28.86 -17.38 -6.87
N LYS A 390 -29.01 -16.12 -7.30
CA LYS A 390 -29.23 -15.74 -8.71
C LYS A 390 -27.93 -15.33 -9.44
N LYS A 391 -26.80 -15.32 -8.72
CA LYS A 391 -25.50 -14.71 -9.08
C LYS A 391 -25.65 -13.29 -9.66
N VAL A 392 -26.24 -12.40 -8.88
CA VAL A 392 -26.49 -10.98 -9.24
C VAL A 392 -25.84 -10.04 -8.23
N LEU A 393 -25.21 -8.97 -8.71
CA LEU A 393 -24.85 -7.79 -7.93
C LEU A 393 -25.90 -6.70 -8.15
N HIS A 394 -26.44 -6.17 -7.05
CA HIS A 394 -27.38 -5.06 -7.06
C HIS A 394 -26.63 -3.73 -7.09
N LEU A 395 -27.01 -2.84 -8.02
CA LEU A 395 -26.28 -1.58 -8.28
C LEU A 395 -27.11 -0.32 -8.01
N ASP A 396 -26.46 0.72 -7.48
CA ASP A 396 -26.95 2.10 -7.50
C ASP A 396 -25.86 3.07 -8.01
N GLY A 397 -26.26 4.29 -8.37
CA GLY A 397 -25.40 5.29 -9.02
C GLY A 397 -25.75 5.45 -10.50
N LYS A 398 -24.74 5.71 -11.35
CA LYS A 398 -24.96 6.02 -12.78
C LYS A 398 -25.53 4.85 -13.59
N THR A 399 -25.28 3.61 -13.19
CA THR A 399 -25.79 2.40 -13.85
C THR A 399 -26.70 1.62 -12.91
N LYS A 400 -28.03 1.75 -13.08
CA LYS A 400 -29.04 1.01 -12.30
C LYS A 400 -29.42 -0.36 -12.91
N LYS A 401 -28.48 -0.97 -13.63
CA LYS A 401 -28.67 -2.30 -14.24
C LYS A 401 -27.79 -3.31 -13.52
N ASP A 402 -28.44 -4.10 -12.68
CA ASP A 402 -27.85 -5.23 -11.97
C ASP A 402 -26.98 -6.13 -12.86
N ILE A 403 -25.84 -6.56 -12.32
CA ILE A 403 -24.83 -7.33 -13.04
C ILE A 403 -24.91 -8.79 -12.62
N LYS A 404 -25.29 -9.65 -13.58
CA LYS A 404 -25.05 -11.10 -13.46
C LYS A 404 -23.57 -11.42 -13.55
N PHE A 405 -23.12 -12.37 -12.75
CA PHE A 405 -21.76 -12.90 -12.73
C PHE A 405 -21.76 -14.42 -12.70
N ASP A 406 -20.63 -15.03 -13.02
CA ASP A 406 -20.37 -16.46 -12.81
C ASP A 406 -19.45 -16.65 -11.61
N LYS A 407 -18.47 -15.75 -11.46
CA LYS A 407 -17.62 -15.58 -10.25
C LYS A 407 -17.50 -14.09 -9.89
N VAL A 408 -17.24 -13.79 -8.63
CA VAL A 408 -17.06 -12.40 -8.15
C VAL A 408 -15.87 -12.29 -7.20
N LEU A 409 -15.09 -11.23 -7.37
CA LEU A 409 -14.09 -10.77 -6.41
C LEU A 409 -14.64 -9.56 -5.66
N LEU A 410 -14.73 -9.66 -4.34
CA LEU A 410 -15.04 -8.57 -3.44
C LEU A 410 -13.72 -7.94 -2.96
N CYS A 411 -13.51 -6.66 -3.26
CA CYS A 411 -12.30 -5.94 -2.87
C CYS A 411 -12.59 -4.45 -2.63
N THR A 412 -13.65 -4.17 -1.85
CA THR A 412 -14.12 -2.80 -1.56
C THR A 412 -13.17 -1.99 -0.68
N GLY A 413 -12.17 -2.63 -0.07
CA GLY A 413 -11.24 -2.02 0.88
C GLY A 413 -11.92 -1.53 2.15
N SER A 414 -11.21 -0.80 3.00
CA SER A 414 -11.80 -0.16 4.18
C SER A 414 -12.21 1.29 3.94
N ASP A 415 -13.14 1.81 4.75
CA ASP A 415 -13.40 3.24 4.95
C ASP A 415 -12.53 3.76 6.11
N ALA A 416 -12.33 5.08 6.24
CA ALA A 416 -11.63 5.65 7.40
C ALA A 416 -12.54 5.69 8.63
N ARG A 417 -11.98 5.40 9.81
CA ARG A 417 -12.70 5.59 11.09
C ARG A 417 -12.76 7.07 11.41
N ASN A 418 -13.97 7.64 11.41
CA ASN A 418 -14.23 9.01 11.84
C ASN A 418 -14.40 9.11 13.37
N LEU A 419 -14.65 10.33 13.86
CA LEU A 419 -14.97 10.64 15.26
C LEU A 419 -16.34 11.33 15.38
N ASP A 420 -17.28 11.02 14.49
CA ASP A 420 -18.57 11.71 14.31
C ASP A 420 -19.46 11.76 15.55
N VAL A 421 -19.22 10.86 16.50
CA VAL A 421 -19.95 10.74 17.77
C VAL A 421 -19.49 11.75 18.84
N LEU A 422 -18.38 12.45 18.62
CA LEU A 422 -17.85 13.43 19.57
C LEU A 422 -18.50 14.82 19.38
N PRO A 423 -18.62 15.63 20.44
CA PRO A 423 -19.07 17.03 20.35
C PRO A 423 -18.35 17.81 19.26
N ASN A 424 -19.12 18.54 18.46
CA ASN A 424 -18.64 19.41 17.36
C ASN A 424 -17.81 18.71 16.26
N ALA A 425 -17.82 17.38 16.16
CA ALA A 425 -17.09 16.63 15.12
C ALA A 425 -17.50 16.94 13.66
N LYS A 426 -18.56 17.74 13.46
CA LYS A 426 -19.02 18.23 12.15
C LYS A 426 -18.55 19.66 11.81
N ALA A 427 -17.72 20.28 12.66
CA ALA A 427 -17.12 21.58 12.39
C ALA A 427 -16.22 21.55 11.14
N LYS A 428 -16.26 22.60 10.32
CA LYS A 428 -15.42 22.69 9.10
C LYS A 428 -13.94 22.81 9.49
N GLY A 429 -13.08 22.10 8.77
CA GLY A 429 -11.65 21.99 9.06
C GLY A 429 -11.23 20.64 9.65
N ILE A 430 -12.19 19.78 10.01
CA ILE A 430 -11.95 18.38 10.40
C ILE A 430 -12.04 17.48 9.16
N PHE A 431 -11.01 16.66 8.92
CA PHE A 431 -10.90 15.78 7.75
C PHE A 431 -10.41 14.38 8.11
N THR A 432 -10.98 13.34 7.47
CA THR A 432 -10.26 12.08 7.23
C THR A 432 -9.40 12.21 5.97
N LEU A 433 -8.50 11.25 5.73
CA LEU A 433 -7.89 11.08 4.41
C LEU A 433 -7.85 9.61 4.01
N ARG A 434 -8.83 9.18 3.20
CA ARG A 434 -8.92 7.82 2.67
C ARG A 434 -8.90 7.73 1.14
N ASP A 435 -9.51 8.69 0.45
CA ASP A 435 -9.66 8.63 -1.01
C ASP A 435 -9.28 9.94 -1.71
N LEU A 436 -9.37 9.97 -3.04
CA LEU A 436 -9.04 11.17 -3.83
C LEU A 436 -10.01 12.34 -3.57
N LYS A 437 -11.24 12.08 -3.14
CA LYS A 437 -12.22 13.12 -2.79
C LYS A 437 -11.88 13.76 -1.45
N ASP A 438 -11.47 12.99 -0.45
CA ASP A 438 -10.89 13.50 0.81
C ASP A 438 -9.63 14.35 0.49
N HIS A 439 -8.75 13.84 -0.38
CA HIS A 439 -7.51 14.53 -0.77
C HIS A 439 -7.78 15.88 -1.44
N GLU A 440 -8.69 15.92 -2.41
CA GLU A 440 -9.12 17.16 -3.04
C GLU A 440 -9.80 18.12 -2.04
N ALA A 441 -10.64 17.62 -1.14
CA ALA A 441 -11.34 18.45 -0.16
C ALA A 441 -10.36 19.11 0.84
N LEU A 442 -9.39 18.34 1.35
CA LEU A 442 -8.31 18.84 2.19
C LEU A 442 -7.43 19.85 1.42
N GLY A 443 -7.03 19.52 0.18
CA GLY A 443 -6.25 20.42 -0.67
C GLY A 443 -6.93 21.76 -0.88
N LYS A 444 -8.20 21.75 -1.31
CA LYS A 444 -9.02 22.96 -1.50
C LYS A 444 -9.15 23.78 -0.21
N PHE A 445 -9.39 23.13 0.94
CA PHE A 445 -9.47 23.82 2.23
C PHE A 445 -8.16 24.50 2.62
N LEU A 446 -7.02 23.80 2.49
CA LEU A 446 -5.70 24.36 2.82
C LEU A 446 -5.36 25.53 1.90
N ASP A 447 -5.61 25.38 0.60
CA ASP A 447 -5.32 26.40 -0.41
C ASP A 447 -6.30 27.60 -0.30
N GLU A 448 -7.45 27.46 0.35
CA GLU A 448 -8.33 28.58 0.77
C GLU A 448 -7.88 29.22 2.09
N ALA A 449 -7.65 28.43 3.13
CA ALA A 449 -7.33 28.93 4.48
C ALA A 449 -5.98 29.65 4.54
N THR A 450 -4.97 29.17 3.81
CA THR A 450 -3.63 29.80 3.75
C THR A 450 -3.63 31.19 3.11
N LYS A 451 -4.66 31.56 2.33
CA LYS A 451 -4.83 32.93 1.80
C LYS A 451 -5.20 33.96 2.88
N TYR A 452 -5.70 33.51 4.03
CA TYR A 452 -6.16 34.36 5.14
C TYR A 452 -5.32 34.22 6.41
N ASN A 453 -4.73 33.05 6.64
CA ASN A 453 -3.74 32.81 7.69
C ASN A 453 -2.67 31.84 7.18
N SER A 454 -1.42 32.31 7.05
CA SER A 454 -0.28 31.45 6.68
C SER A 454 0.14 30.50 7.80
N GLU A 455 -0.10 30.89 9.06
CA GLU A 455 0.30 30.17 10.27
C GLU A 455 -0.82 29.24 10.77
N LEU A 456 -1.36 28.39 9.88
CA LEU A 456 -2.39 27.41 10.26
C LEU A 456 -1.83 26.39 11.26
N ARG A 457 -2.58 26.15 12.34
CA ARG A 457 -2.29 25.16 13.37
C ARG A 457 -2.93 23.83 12.97
N VAL A 458 -2.12 22.79 12.75
CA VAL A 458 -2.59 21.47 12.31
C VAL A 458 -2.52 20.49 13.48
N ALA A 459 -3.66 19.97 13.91
CA ALA A 459 -3.74 18.83 14.81
C ALA A 459 -3.96 17.53 14.02
N ILE A 460 -3.34 16.43 14.45
CA ILE A 460 -3.42 15.13 13.80
C ILE A 460 -3.72 14.07 14.87
N ILE A 461 -4.89 13.44 14.81
CA ILE A 461 -5.35 12.47 15.81
C ILE A 461 -5.04 11.05 15.30
N GLY A 462 -4.07 10.40 15.94
CA GLY A 462 -3.59 9.06 15.60
C GLY A 462 -2.07 9.03 15.40
N ALA A 463 -1.36 8.23 16.22
CA ALA A 463 0.10 8.17 16.24
C ALA A 463 0.69 6.95 15.50
N SER A 464 0.13 6.63 14.33
CA SER A 464 0.50 5.50 13.47
C SER A 464 0.70 5.97 12.01
N PHE A 465 0.83 5.04 11.05
CA PHE A 465 1.22 5.30 9.65
C PHE A 465 0.59 6.57 9.04
N VAL A 466 -0.74 6.61 8.89
CA VAL A 466 -1.46 7.75 8.29
C VAL A 466 -1.15 9.07 9.01
N GLY A 467 -1.10 9.06 10.34
CA GLY A 467 -0.85 10.28 11.13
C GLY A 467 0.58 10.80 11.02
N LEU A 468 1.59 9.91 11.04
CA LEU A 468 2.99 10.33 10.90
C LEU A 468 3.36 10.69 9.46
N GLU A 469 2.78 10.00 8.47
CA GLU A 469 2.91 10.39 7.06
C GLU A 469 2.31 11.77 6.82
N LEU A 470 1.11 12.04 7.35
CA LEU A 470 0.50 13.37 7.30
C LEU A 470 1.30 14.43 8.04
N ALA A 471 1.88 14.12 9.21
CA ALA A 471 2.77 15.06 9.90
C ALA A 471 4.00 15.42 9.05
N SER A 472 4.64 14.41 8.46
CA SER A 472 5.76 14.57 7.51
C SER A 472 5.36 15.41 6.29
N ALA A 473 4.21 15.11 5.67
CA ALA A 473 3.72 15.81 4.50
C ALA A 473 3.28 17.26 4.79
N MET A 474 2.69 17.54 5.95
CA MET A 474 2.33 18.89 6.37
C MET A 474 3.58 19.75 6.65
N LYS A 475 4.60 19.21 7.32
CA LYS A 475 5.90 19.91 7.45
C LYS A 475 6.53 20.18 6.09
N LYS A 476 6.45 19.23 5.13
CA LYS A 476 6.93 19.41 3.74
C LYS A 476 6.13 20.46 2.94
N LYS A 477 4.81 20.59 3.16
CA LYS A 477 3.98 21.67 2.56
C LYS A 477 4.17 23.03 3.27
N GLY A 478 5.03 23.10 4.29
CA GLY A 478 5.49 24.36 4.91
C GLY A 478 4.77 24.76 6.20
N PHE A 479 3.85 23.93 6.72
CA PHE A 479 3.13 24.26 7.94
C PHE A 479 4.06 24.25 9.16
N GLN A 480 4.07 25.35 9.93
CA GLN A 480 4.95 25.46 11.08
C GLN A 480 4.43 24.70 12.30
N HIS A 481 3.16 24.94 12.66
CA HIS A 481 2.55 24.43 13.88
C HIS A 481 1.83 23.10 13.64
N VAL A 482 2.53 21.98 13.80
CA VAL A 482 1.95 20.62 13.63
C VAL A 482 2.02 19.87 14.97
N THR A 483 0.87 19.36 15.45
CA THR A 483 0.78 18.53 16.66
C THR A 483 0.13 17.18 16.35
N VAL A 484 0.82 16.08 16.66
CA VAL A 484 0.27 14.72 16.64
C VAL A 484 -0.24 14.36 18.04
N ILE A 485 -1.46 13.88 18.13
CA ILE A 485 -2.17 13.44 19.34
C ILE A 485 -2.33 11.92 19.30
N GLY A 486 -1.99 11.22 20.37
CA GLY A 486 -2.05 9.75 20.45
C GLY A 486 -2.42 9.23 21.83
N GLN A 487 -3.07 8.06 21.88
CA GLN A 487 -3.44 7.39 23.13
C GLN A 487 -2.22 6.69 23.77
N GLU A 488 -1.27 6.26 22.94
CA GLU A 488 0.00 5.65 23.31
C GLU A 488 0.98 6.67 23.93
N SER A 489 1.97 6.21 24.69
CA SER A 489 3.03 7.07 25.27
C SER A 489 4.05 7.52 24.22
N VAL A 490 4.16 6.77 23.12
CA VAL A 490 4.97 7.09 21.95
C VAL A 490 4.30 6.62 20.65
N PRO A 491 4.63 7.19 19.47
CA PRO A 491 4.10 6.70 18.20
C PRO A 491 4.40 5.21 17.97
N PHE A 492 3.49 4.50 17.30
CA PHE A 492 3.60 3.07 16.99
C PHE A 492 3.82 2.09 18.17
N GLU A 493 3.64 2.51 19.43
CA GLU A 493 3.98 1.69 20.62
C GLU A 493 3.37 0.27 20.57
N ARG A 494 2.12 0.15 20.12
CA ARG A 494 1.38 -1.12 19.97
C ARG A 494 1.84 -2.03 18.82
N VAL A 495 2.62 -1.51 17.87
CA VAL A 495 2.99 -2.19 16.61
C VAL A 495 4.50 -2.46 16.53
N LEU A 496 5.32 -1.49 16.96
CA LEU A 496 6.78 -1.53 16.86
C LEU A 496 7.49 -1.49 18.23
N GLY A 497 6.73 -1.36 19.32
CA GLY A 497 7.26 -1.29 20.68
C GLY A 497 7.85 0.07 21.04
N LYS A 498 7.93 0.31 22.35
CA LYS A 498 8.29 1.62 22.92
C LYS A 498 9.64 2.17 22.41
N ARG A 499 10.70 1.36 22.35
CA ARG A 499 12.04 1.79 21.86
C ARG A 499 12.03 2.38 20.46
N VAL A 500 11.22 1.82 19.54
CA VAL A 500 11.08 2.37 18.17
C VAL A 500 10.26 3.65 18.21
N GLY A 501 9.16 3.67 18.97
CA GLY A 501 8.33 4.87 19.15
C GLY A 501 9.08 6.05 19.78
N GLU A 502 9.95 5.81 20.76
CA GLU A 502 10.82 6.83 21.37
C GLU A 502 11.75 7.45 20.33
N SER A 503 12.38 6.60 19.49
CA SER A 503 13.23 7.03 18.38
C SER A 503 12.47 7.90 17.37
N LEU A 504 11.24 7.50 17.02
CA LEU A 504 10.36 8.27 16.14
C LEU A 504 9.88 9.58 16.79
N ARG A 505 9.63 9.59 18.10
CA ARG A 505 9.21 10.80 18.83
C ARG A 505 10.32 11.85 18.84
N SER A 506 11.57 11.44 19.02
CA SER A 506 12.73 12.34 18.87
C SER A 506 12.83 12.89 17.45
N LEU A 507 12.71 12.04 16.43
CA LEU A 507 12.71 12.45 15.03
C LEU A 507 11.57 13.43 14.68
N LEU A 508 10.38 13.26 15.25
CA LEU A 508 9.27 14.22 15.12
C LEU A 508 9.63 15.59 15.74
N ALA A 509 10.21 15.59 16.95
CA ALA A 509 10.63 16.81 17.64
C ALA A 509 11.75 17.55 16.86
N GLU A 510 12.73 16.81 16.30
CA GLU A 510 13.76 17.36 15.41
C GLU A 510 13.20 18.00 14.13
N LYS A 511 12.00 17.61 13.68
CA LYS A 511 11.29 18.24 12.55
C LYS A 511 10.25 19.27 13.00
N GLY A 512 10.25 19.67 14.28
CA GLY A 512 9.32 20.68 14.81
C GLY A 512 7.86 20.20 14.84
N VAL A 513 7.62 18.90 14.96
CA VAL A 513 6.30 18.32 15.20
C VAL A 513 6.13 18.07 16.69
N LYS A 514 5.15 18.70 17.33
CA LYS A 514 4.79 18.43 18.72
C LYS A 514 4.11 17.07 18.82
N PHE A 515 4.46 16.27 19.82
CA PHE A 515 3.76 15.02 20.13
C PHE A 515 3.05 15.13 21.48
N CYS A 516 1.77 14.78 21.50
CA CYS A 516 0.88 14.75 22.66
C CYS A 516 0.40 13.29 22.84
N GLY A 517 1.22 12.49 23.53
CA GLY A 517 0.90 11.10 23.87
C GLY A 517 0.05 10.99 25.14
N GLN A 518 -0.47 9.79 25.39
CA GLN A 518 -1.39 9.49 26.51
C GLN A 518 -2.66 10.36 26.52
N ALA A 519 -3.04 10.89 25.35
CA ALA A 519 -4.10 11.87 25.17
C ALA A 519 -5.35 11.21 24.56
N GLY A 520 -6.38 11.04 25.38
CA GLY A 520 -7.74 10.75 24.90
C GLY A 520 -8.40 12.03 24.38
N VAL A 521 -8.97 11.98 23.17
CA VAL A 521 -9.77 13.09 22.60
C VAL A 521 -11.23 12.92 23.02
N THR A 522 -11.83 13.97 23.56
CA THR A 522 -13.22 13.99 24.06
C THR A 522 -14.16 14.78 23.17
N GLY A 523 -13.66 15.74 22.40
CA GLY A 523 -14.47 16.64 21.58
C GLY A 523 -13.63 17.61 20.75
N PHE A 524 -14.28 18.63 20.20
CA PHE A 524 -13.67 19.69 19.41
C PHE A 524 -14.22 21.05 19.84
N THR A 525 -13.36 22.06 19.96
CA THR A 525 -13.85 23.44 20.09
C THR A 525 -14.12 24.00 18.70
N GLU A 526 -15.19 24.77 18.54
CA GLU A 526 -15.51 25.44 17.28
C GLU A 526 -15.92 26.90 17.45
N SER A 527 -15.89 27.66 16.36
CA SER A 527 -16.44 29.01 16.27
C SER A 527 -17.02 29.23 14.88
N ARG A 528 -18.30 29.61 14.82
CA ARG A 528 -19.04 29.88 13.56
C ARG A 528 -19.00 28.70 12.56
N GLY A 529 -19.10 27.46 13.04
CA GLY A 529 -19.08 26.27 12.20
C GLY A 529 -17.68 25.86 11.71
N ARG A 530 -16.60 26.36 12.32
CA ARG A 530 -15.19 26.02 12.02
C ARG A 530 -14.45 25.57 13.27
N VAL A 531 -13.65 24.52 13.16
CA VAL A 531 -12.83 24.01 14.29
C VAL A 531 -11.80 25.06 14.74
N THR A 532 -11.57 25.11 16.05
CA THR A 532 -10.58 25.98 16.70
C THR A 532 -9.62 25.22 17.62
N GLY A 533 -9.89 23.94 17.89
CA GLY A 533 -9.08 23.08 18.73
C GLY A 533 -9.68 21.68 18.93
N VAL A 534 -8.86 20.79 19.48
CA VAL A 534 -9.23 19.43 19.89
C VAL A 534 -9.26 19.37 21.42
N GLU A 535 -10.36 18.92 22.00
CA GLU A 535 -10.53 18.80 23.45
C GLU A 535 -9.98 17.46 23.94
N LEU A 536 -9.20 17.49 25.03
CA LEU A 536 -8.60 16.31 25.63
C LEU A 536 -9.29 15.91 26.94
N ALA A 537 -9.20 14.63 27.29
CA ALA A 537 -9.71 14.07 28.54
C ALA A 537 -9.06 14.65 29.82
N SER A 538 -7.95 15.38 29.70
CA SER A 538 -7.34 16.16 30.80
C SER A 538 -8.01 17.51 31.05
N GLY A 539 -8.88 17.97 30.15
CA GLY A 539 -9.39 19.35 30.12
C GLY A 539 -8.54 20.31 29.27
N ASP A 540 -7.38 19.87 28.77
CA ASP A 540 -6.56 20.67 27.84
C ASP A 540 -7.20 20.79 26.46
N ILE A 541 -6.92 21.90 25.76
CA ILE A 541 -7.35 22.12 24.37
C ILE A 541 -6.13 22.25 23.47
N VAL A 542 -5.94 21.30 22.55
CA VAL A 542 -4.94 21.40 21.48
C VAL A 542 -5.49 22.30 20.38
N GLN A 543 -5.14 23.59 20.47
CA GLN A 543 -5.48 24.65 19.51
C GLN A 543 -5.15 24.26 18.05
N ALA A 544 -6.14 24.35 17.15
CA ALA A 544 -6.05 23.85 15.78
C ALA A 544 -7.03 24.55 14.82
N ASP A 545 -6.55 24.92 13.63
CA ASP A 545 -7.36 25.46 12.51
C ASP A 545 -7.69 24.39 11.46
N VAL A 546 -6.95 23.27 11.50
CA VAL A 546 -7.15 22.04 10.70
C VAL A 546 -6.98 20.84 11.63
N VAL A 547 -7.88 19.87 11.55
CA VAL A 547 -7.75 18.58 12.24
C VAL A 547 -7.76 17.45 11.22
N LEU A 548 -6.76 16.57 11.31
CA LEU A 548 -6.66 15.35 10.50
C LEU A 548 -6.93 14.12 11.37
N VAL A 549 -7.89 13.29 10.99
CA VAL A 549 -8.33 12.12 11.75
C VAL A 549 -7.77 10.84 11.11
N GLY A 550 -6.85 10.19 11.83
CA GLY A 550 -6.12 8.99 11.41
C GLY A 550 -6.27 7.81 12.38
N VAL A 551 -7.42 7.70 13.05
CA VAL A 551 -7.69 6.73 14.15
C VAL A 551 -8.00 5.30 13.67
N GLY A 552 -7.46 4.90 12.51
CA GLY A 552 -7.63 3.60 11.88
C GLY A 552 -8.71 3.56 10.78
N ALA A 553 -9.06 2.34 10.37
CA ALA A 553 -9.98 2.06 9.27
C ALA A 553 -11.01 1.00 9.67
N ILE A 554 -12.06 0.84 8.86
CA ILE A 554 -13.15 -0.14 9.04
C ILE A 554 -13.43 -0.81 7.68
N PRO A 555 -13.37 -2.15 7.55
CA PRO A 555 -13.74 -2.90 6.35
C PRO A 555 -15.08 -2.45 5.73
N SER A 556 -15.11 -2.12 4.43
CA SER A 556 -16.31 -1.64 3.72
C SER A 556 -17.22 -2.81 3.30
N THR A 557 -17.68 -3.58 4.28
CA THR A 557 -18.42 -4.84 4.10
C THR A 557 -19.93 -4.71 4.37
N GLY A 558 -20.41 -3.57 4.88
CA GLY A 558 -21.80 -3.35 5.31
C GLY A 558 -22.90 -3.44 4.22
N PHE A 559 -22.54 -3.63 2.95
CA PHE A 559 -23.49 -3.98 1.88
C PHE A 559 -23.85 -5.49 1.86
N LEU A 560 -23.13 -6.30 2.64
CA LEU A 560 -23.37 -7.74 2.80
C LEU A 560 -24.23 -7.98 4.05
N LYS A 561 -25.35 -8.69 3.87
CA LYS A 561 -26.22 -9.11 5.00
C LYS A 561 -25.62 -10.35 5.67
N LYS A 562 -25.59 -10.39 7.00
CA LYS A 562 -25.11 -11.57 7.75
C LYS A 562 -26.01 -12.79 7.53
N GLU A 563 -27.28 -12.53 7.23
CA GLU A 563 -28.37 -13.47 7.01
C GLU A 563 -28.50 -13.89 5.53
N SER A 564 -27.53 -13.54 4.68
CA SER A 564 -27.50 -14.00 3.27
C SER A 564 -27.10 -15.48 3.15
N ASN A 565 -27.41 -16.10 2.00
CA ASN A 565 -27.08 -17.49 1.70
C ASN A 565 -26.29 -17.58 0.38
N PRO A 566 -25.00 -17.93 0.39
CA PRO A 566 -24.23 -18.41 1.54
C PRO A 566 -23.92 -17.29 2.54
N SER A 567 -23.85 -17.67 3.81
CA SER A 567 -23.54 -16.73 4.89
C SER A 567 -22.07 -16.32 4.83
N PHE A 568 -21.86 -15.00 4.85
CA PHE A 568 -20.54 -14.41 5.06
C PHE A 568 -20.20 -14.49 6.55
N ALA A 569 -19.12 -15.19 6.89
CA ALA A 569 -18.55 -15.15 8.23
C ALA A 569 -17.66 -13.90 8.35
N PHE A 570 -17.78 -13.18 9.47
CA PHE A 570 -17.06 -11.92 9.70
C PHE A 570 -16.22 -11.97 10.98
N THR A 571 -15.07 -11.30 10.97
CA THR A 571 -14.30 -10.96 12.16
C THR A 571 -14.98 -9.84 12.97
N THR A 572 -14.51 -9.61 14.19
CA THR A 572 -15.08 -8.60 15.11
C THR A 572 -14.95 -7.16 14.61
N ASP A 573 -13.99 -6.88 13.73
CA ASP A 573 -13.80 -5.60 13.05
C ASP A 573 -14.53 -5.51 11.68
N GLY A 574 -15.19 -6.59 11.23
CA GLY A 574 -16.01 -6.61 10.02
C GLY A 574 -15.32 -7.10 8.75
N GLY A 575 -14.09 -7.61 8.82
CA GLY A 575 -13.44 -8.32 7.72
C GLY A 575 -14.14 -9.65 7.41
N ILE A 576 -14.11 -10.10 6.16
CA ILE A 576 -14.73 -11.35 5.71
C ILE A 576 -13.73 -12.49 5.88
N ILE A 577 -14.13 -13.58 6.55
CA ILE A 577 -13.29 -14.77 6.75
C ILE A 577 -13.24 -15.58 5.44
N THR A 578 -12.02 -15.91 5.01
CA THR A 578 -11.73 -16.66 3.78
C THR A 578 -10.94 -17.94 4.05
N ASP A 579 -10.90 -18.83 3.05
CA ASP A 579 -9.92 -19.90 2.99
C ASP A 579 -8.52 -19.40 2.53
N PRO A 580 -7.46 -20.23 2.58
CA PRO A 580 -6.11 -19.83 2.13
C PRO A 580 -5.97 -19.49 0.64
N LEU A 581 -7.03 -19.67 -0.16
CA LEU A 581 -7.11 -19.27 -1.58
C LEU A 581 -8.02 -18.04 -1.77
N LEU A 582 -8.28 -17.30 -0.68
CA LEU A 582 -9.09 -16.08 -0.64
C LEU A 582 -10.55 -16.28 -1.07
N ARG A 583 -11.09 -17.50 -0.95
CA ARG A 583 -12.51 -17.80 -1.22
C ARG A 583 -13.34 -17.69 0.05
N VAL A 584 -14.61 -17.30 -0.08
CA VAL A 584 -15.60 -17.48 0.98
C VAL A 584 -15.80 -18.99 1.18
N PRO A 585 -15.59 -19.58 2.38
CA PRO A 585 -15.61 -21.05 2.54
C PRO A 585 -16.95 -21.71 2.17
N SER A 586 -18.05 -20.95 2.28
CA SER A 586 -19.41 -21.33 1.91
C SER A 586 -19.75 -21.05 0.42
N SER A 587 -18.81 -20.54 -0.40
CA SER A 587 -19.04 -20.25 -1.82
C SER A 587 -17.77 -20.34 -2.71
N PRO A 588 -17.64 -21.33 -3.61
CA PRO A 588 -16.48 -21.47 -4.48
C PRO A 588 -16.42 -20.44 -5.63
N ASP A 589 -17.44 -19.58 -5.75
CA ASP A 589 -17.56 -18.54 -6.77
C ASP A 589 -17.35 -17.12 -6.23
N ILE A 590 -17.16 -16.96 -4.92
CA ILE A 590 -16.97 -15.65 -4.26
C ILE A 590 -15.58 -15.61 -3.64
N TYR A 591 -14.78 -14.65 -4.09
CA TYR A 591 -13.42 -14.38 -3.64
C TYR A 591 -13.39 -13.03 -2.89
N VAL A 592 -12.43 -12.84 -1.99
CA VAL A 592 -12.28 -11.59 -1.21
C VAL A 592 -10.81 -11.18 -1.15
N ALA A 593 -10.48 -9.93 -1.48
CA ALA A 593 -9.09 -9.44 -1.46
C ALA A 593 -8.93 -8.00 -0.95
N GLY A 594 -7.71 -7.64 -0.55
CA GLY A 594 -7.39 -6.35 0.07
C GLY A 594 -7.92 -6.26 1.51
N ASP A 595 -8.07 -5.04 2.02
CA ASP A 595 -8.34 -4.73 3.43
C ASP A 595 -9.59 -5.41 4.05
N ILE A 596 -10.49 -5.97 3.22
CA ILE A 596 -11.70 -6.67 3.69
C ILE A 596 -11.51 -8.19 3.83
N ALA A 597 -10.36 -8.75 3.46
CA ALA A 597 -10.08 -10.19 3.56
C ALA A 597 -9.39 -10.52 4.89
N SER A 598 -10.04 -11.31 5.74
CA SER A 598 -9.41 -12.04 6.83
C SER A 598 -9.06 -13.44 6.32
N TYR A 599 -7.77 -13.76 6.23
CA TYR A 599 -7.26 -15.00 5.66
C TYR A 599 -6.22 -15.63 6.59
N PRO A 600 -6.08 -16.98 6.63
CA PRO A 600 -5.12 -17.63 7.51
C PRO A 600 -3.67 -17.26 7.13
N TYR A 601 -2.95 -16.59 8.03
CA TYR A 601 -1.58 -16.18 7.81
C TYR A 601 -0.61 -17.36 7.97
N VAL A 602 -0.07 -17.82 6.86
CA VAL A 602 0.69 -19.08 6.72
C VAL A 602 1.84 -19.23 7.74
N LYS A 603 2.50 -18.14 8.15
CA LYS A 603 3.61 -18.21 9.13
C LYS A 603 3.15 -18.41 10.59
N THR A 604 1.89 -18.14 10.92
CA THR A 604 1.36 -18.24 12.30
C THR A 604 0.18 -19.18 12.46
N GLY A 605 -0.47 -19.61 11.37
CA GLY A 605 -1.66 -20.46 11.43
C GLY A 605 -2.85 -19.77 12.12
N LYS A 606 -2.93 -18.45 12.03
CA LYS A 606 -3.97 -17.58 12.61
C LYS A 606 -4.68 -16.82 11.51
#